data_AF-A0A928B1Z6-F1
#
_entry.id   AF-A0A928B1Z6-F1
#
_cell.length_a   1.000
_cell.length_b   1.000
_cell.length_c   1.000
_cell.angle_alpha   90.00
_cell.angle_beta   90.00
_cell.angle_gamma   90.00
#
_symmetry.space_group_name_H-M   'P 1'
#
loop_
_entity.id
_entity.type
_entity.pdbx_description
1 polymer ?
#
loop_
_entity_poly.entity_id
_entity_poly.type
_entity_poly.pdbx_seq_one_letter_code
_entity_poly.pdbx_strand_id
1 'polypeptide(L)'
;MKKNIENISSAQQGSSHIEKKDVELLLTACRWGSKAWGEQIASLECNPALKELMQMPQIEQQTIDIERLVTLTSADIMDRFLSRDSYKIVAQDKGDDIEVVTEAELAEEDDLVSEELAEIYLKQGLNELAKETYRKLSLLNPEKSVYFAERFEKIESNNQK
;
A
#
# COMPACT_ATOMS: atom_id res chain seq x y z
N MET A 1 1.61 46.90 -32.88
CA MET A 1 0.45 46.65 -33.77
C MET A 1 -0.61 45.92 -32.96
N LYS A 2 -1.74 46.60 -32.70
CA LYS A 2 -2.86 46.09 -31.90
C LYS A 2 -3.64 45.10 -32.77
N LYS A 3 -3.76 43.84 -32.37
CA LYS A 3 -4.69 42.91 -33.02
C LYS A 3 -6.09 43.22 -32.49
N ASN A 4 -6.93 43.65 -33.43
CA ASN A 4 -8.29 44.08 -33.26
C ASN A 4 -9.14 42.89 -32.79
N ILE A 5 -9.83 43.05 -31.65
CA ILE A 5 -10.86 42.12 -31.19
C ILE A 5 -12.15 42.59 -31.85
N GLU A 6 -12.49 42.01 -32.99
CA GLU A 6 -13.79 42.18 -33.59
C GLU A 6 -14.42 40.82 -33.86
N ASN A 7 -15.65 40.71 -33.36
CA ASN A 7 -16.73 39.85 -33.81
C ASN A 7 -16.92 38.49 -33.12
N ILE A 8 -17.42 38.55 -31.88
CA ILE A 8 -18.25 37.49 -31.29
C ILE A 8 -19.72 37.91 -31.52
N SER A 9 -20.24 37.75 -32.73
CA SER A 9 -21.67 38.01 -32.98
C SER A 9 -22.19 37.25 -34.19
N SER A 10 -22.27 35.92 -34.08
CA SER A 10 -23.26 35.12 -34.82
C SER A 10 -23.27 33.67 -34.32
N ALA A 11 -23.53 33.45 -33.03
CA ALA A 11 -24.04 32.14 -32.59
C ALA A 11 -25.55 32.18 -32.82
N GLN A 12 -25.99 31.74 -34.00
CA GLN A 12 -27.39 31.41 -34.21
C GLN A 12 -27.82 30.47 -33.10
N GLN A 13 -28.68 30.94 -32.20
CA GLN A 13 -29.47 30.08 -31.32
C GLN A 13 -30.43 29.29 -32.20
N GLY A 14 -29.95 28.19 -32.77
CA GLY A 14 -30.82 27.12 -33.25
C GLY A 14 -31.42 26.46 -32.02
N SER A 15 -32.62 26.88 -31.61
CA SER A 15 -33.40 26.14 -30.61
C SER A 15 -33.81 24.80 -31.24
N SER A 16 -32.93 23.81 -31.17
CA SER A 16 -33.23 22.45 -31.62
C SER A 16 -34.32 21.87 -30.73
N HIS A 17 -35.55 21.79 -31.25
CA HIS A 17 -36.67 21.16 -30.55
C HIS A 17 -36.44 19.64 -30.52
N ILE A 18 -36.37 19.07 -29.32
CA ILE A 18 -36.20 17.64 -29.09
C ILE A 18 -37.57 17.08 -28.70
N GLU A 19 -38.06 16.10 -29.46
CA GLU A 19 -39.37 15.53 -29.21
C GLU A 19 -39.33 14.48 -28.08
N LYS A 20 -40.47 14.17 -27.47
CA LYS A 20 -40.53 13.17 -26.39
C LYS A 20 -39.99 11.80 -26.83
N LYS A 21 -40.28 11.40 -28.08
CA LYS A 21 -39.78 10.14 -28.68
C LYS A 21 -38.26 10.09 -28.75
N ASP A 22 -37.62 11.23 -28.96
CA ASP A 22 -36.18 11.35 -29.07
C ASP A 22 -35.50 11.14 -27.71
N VAL A 23 -36.10 11.67 -26.65
CA VAL A 23 -35.64 11.47 -25.27
C VAL A 23 -35.81 10.01 -24.84
N GLU A 24 -36.95 9.39 -25.18
CA GLU A 24 -37.19 7.96 -24.91
C GLU A 24 -36.20 7.06 -25.67
N LEU A 25 -35.87 7.42 -26.91
CA LEU A 25 -34.82 6.75 -27.69
C LEU A 25 -33.45 6.84 -27.00
N LEU A 26 -33.05 8.03 -26.58
CA LEU A 26 -31.77 8.26 -25.87
C LEU A 26 -31.68 7.43 -24.58
N LEU A 27 -32.73 7.44 -23.76
CA LEU A 27 -32.76 6.68 -22.50
C LEU A 27 -32.69 5.17 -22.73
N THR A 28 -33.32 4.67 -23.80
CA THR A 28 -33.23 3.27 -24.22
C THR A 28 -31.82 2.93 -24.74
N ALA A 29 -31.16 3.89 -25.37
CA ALA A 29 -29.83 3.73 -25.97
C ALA A 29 -28.71 3.67 -24.90
N CYS A 30 -28.89 4.26 -23.72
CA CYS A 30 -27.94 4.23 -22.59
C CYS A 30 -27.76 2.86 -21.90
N ARG A 31 -28.05 1.73 -22.56
CA ARG A 31 -27.74 0.37 -22.09
C ARG A 31 -26.47 -0.13 -22.80
N TRP A 32 -25.33 0.36 -22.32
CA TRP A 32 -24.00 0.15 -22.89
C TRP A 32 -23.65 -1.34 -22.88
N GLY A 33 -23.46 -1.97 -24.05
CA GLY A 33 -22.91 -3.33 -24.06
C GLY A 33 -22.99 -4.18 -25.32
N SER A 34 -23.60 -3.74 -26.43
CA SER A 34 -23.63 -4.59 -27.65
C SER A 34 -23.00 -3.90 -28.86
N LYS A 35 -22.11 -4.60 -29.56
CA LYS A 35 -21.49 -4.14 -30.81
C LYS A 35 -22.49 -3.98 -31.96
N ALA A 36 -23.69 -4.56 -31.84
CA ALA A 36 -24.79 -4.42 -32.79
C ALA A 36 -25.53 -3.06 -32.70
N TRP A 37 -25.14 -2.19 -31.76
CA TRP A 37 -25.84 -0.94 -31.45
C TRP A 37 -25.69 0.13 -32.56
N GLY A 38 -24.56 0.16 -33.26
CA GLY A 38 -24.29 1.17 -34.30
C GLY A 38 -25.14 1.02 -35.58
N GLU A 39 -25.45 -0.21 -35.99
CA GLU A 39 -26.24 -0.47 -37.21
C GLU A 39 -27.73 -0.19 -37.01
N GLN A 40 -28.24 -0.43 -35.79
CA GLN A 40 -29.65 -0.24 -35.46
C GLN A 40 -30.04 1.24 -35.32
N ILE A 41 -29.12 2.11 -34.91
CA ILE A 41 -29.33 3.56 -34.75
C ILE A 41 -29.30 4.29 -36.09
N ALA A 42 -28.51 3.82 -37.06
CA ALA A 42 -28.43 4.42 -38.40
C ALA A 42 -29.76 4.35 -39.18
N SER A 43 -30.64 3.40 -38.81
CA SER A 43 -31.95 3.18 -39.45
C SER A 43 -33.10 3.95 -38.78
N LEU A 44 -32.85 4.64 -37.67
CA LEU A 44 -33.86 5.40 -36.93
C LEU A 44 -33.87 6.86 -37.39
N GLU A 45 -35.05 7.38 -37.73
CA GLU A 45 -35.26 8.79 -38.09
C GLU A 45 -35.12 9.68 -36.85
N CYS A 46 -33.89 10.07 -36.52
CA CYS A 46 -33.55 10.89 -35.37
C CYS A 46 -33.06 12.29 -35.81
N ASN A 47 -33.35 13.33 -35.03
CA ASN A 47 -32.88 14.70 -35.30
C ASN A 47 -31.33 14.72 -35.41
N PRO A 48 -30.74 15.49 -36.35
CA PRO A 48 -29.28 15.59 -36.50
C PRO A 48 -28.53 15.91 -35.21
N ALA A 49 -29.08 16.76 -34.33
CA ALA A 49 -28.45 17.09 -33.05
C ALA A 49 -28.34 15.87 -32.11
N LEU A 50 -29.34 15.00 -32.14
CA LEU A 50 -29.34 13.76 -31.35
C LEU A 50 -28.45 12.70 -31.98
N LYS A 51 -28.38 12.65 -33.31
CA LYS A 51 -27.45 11.78 -34.03
C LYS A 51 -26.00 12.08 -33.65
N GLU A 52 -25.67 13.34 -33.39
CA GLU A 52 -24.35 13.76 -32.88
C GLU A 52 -24.14 13.31 -31.43
N LEU A 53 -25.13 13.49 -30.55
CA LEU A 53 -25.06 13.06 -29.14
C LEU A 53 -25.04 11.53 -28.96
N MET A 54 -25.65 10.78 -29.90
CA MET A 54 -25.69 9.31 -29.91
C MET A 54 -24.43 8.68 -30.51
N GLN A 55 -23.52 9.47 -31.09
CA GLN A 55 -22.22 8.93 -31.50
C GLN A 55 -21.50 8.45 -30.25
N MET A 56 -21.26 7.14 -30.16
CA MET A 56 -20.42 6.58 -29.11
C MET A 56 -19.11 7.35 -29.11
N PRO A 57 -18.64 7.85 -27.95
CA PRO A 57 -17.26 8.31 -27.88
C PRO A 57 -16.42 7.12 -28.34
N GLN A 58 -15.65 7.32 -29.41
CA GLN A 58 -14.66 6.37 -29.87
C GLN A 58 -13.54 6.40 -28.84
N ILE A 59 -13.80 5.84 -27.66
CA ILE A 59 -12.78 5.61 -26.65
C ILE A 59 -11.97 4.48 -27.26
N GLU A 60 -10.82 4.84 -27.84
CA GLU A 60 -9.81 3.85 -28.19
C GLU A 60 -9.52 3.05 -26.94
N GLN A 61 -10.02 1.81 -26.91
CA GLN A 61 -9.78 0.91 -25.80
C GLN A 61 -8.29 0.58 -25.86
N GLN A 62 -7.51 1.27 -25.04
CA GLN A 62 -6.11 0.91 -24.85
C GLN A 62 -6.09 -0.53 -24.36
N THR A 63 -5.38 -1.40 -25.09
CA THR A 63 -5.21 -2.78 -24.69
C THR A 63 -4.41 -2.78 -23.39
N ILE A 64 -5.08 -3.11 -22.29
CA ILE A 64 -4.44 -3.20 -20.98
C ILE A 64 -3.64 -4.50 -20.98
N ASP A 65 -2.32 -4.38 -20.84
CA ASP A 65 -1.44 -5.53 -20.64
C ASP A 65 -1.68 -6.10 -19.23
N ILE A 66 -2.39 -7.22 -19.15
CA ILE A 66 -2.76 -7.88 -17.90
C ILE A 66 -1.50 -8.42 -17.19
N GLU A 67 -0.48 -8.86 -17.93
CA GLU A 67 0.73 -9.43 -17.34
C GLU A 67 1.52 -8.38 -16.57
N ARG A 68 1.57 -7.15 -17.10
CA ARG A 68 2.19 -5.99 -16.44
C ARG A 68 1.46 -5.52 -15.19
N LEU A 69 0.18 -5.85 -15.02
CA LEU A 69 -0.60 -5.54 -13.82
C LEU A 69 -0.43 -6.58 -12.70
N VAL A 70 -0.04 -7.80 -13.06
CA VAL A 70 0.10 -8.92 -12.12
C VAL A 70 1.57 -9.07 -11.67
N THR A 71 2.52 -8.68 -12.52
CA THR A 71 3.94 -8.76 -12.21
C THR A 71 4.45 -7.48 -11.57
N LEU A 72 4.88 -7.56 -10.31
CA LEU A 72 5.58 -6.48 -9.63
C LEU A 72 7.08 -6.59 -9.95
N THR A 73 7.60 -5.67 -10.75
CA THR A 73 9.04 -5.60 -11.00
C THR A 73 9.74 -4.84 -9.88
N SER A 74 11.06 -5.02 -9.76
CA SER A 74 11.88 -4.25 -8.81
C SER A 74 11.77 -2.74 -9.06
N ALA A 75 11.62 -2.31 -10.32
CA ALA A 75 11.41 -0.92 -10.68
C ALA A 75 10.08 -0.38 -10.11
N ASP A 76 8.98 -1.13 -10.24
CA ASP A 76 7.68 -0.69 -9.72
C ASP A 76 7.66 -0.59 -8.19
N ILE A 77 8.39 -1.48 -7.51
CA ILE A 77 8.58 -1.45 -6.06
C ILE A 77 9.37 -0.20 -5.66
N MET A 78 10.42 0.15 -6.41
CA MET A 78 11.20 1.35 -6.18
C MET A 78 10.38 2.61 -6.40
N ASP A 79 9.60 2.70 -7.47
CA ASP A 79 8.75 3.87 -7.76
C ASP A 79 7.66 4.06 -6.69
N ARG A 80 7.04 2.97 -6.23
CA ARG A 80 6.09 2.99 -5.11
C ARG A 80 6.74 3.42 -3.80
N PHE A 81 8.00 3.05 -3.57
CA PHE A 81 8.77 3.43 -2.40
C PHE A 81 9.13 4.93 -2.43
N LEU A 82 9.63 5.42 -3.56
CA LEU A 82 10.01 6.83 -3.74
C LEU A 82 8.81 7.79 -3.73
N SER A 83 7.63 7.31 -4.14
CA SER A 83 6.39 8.11 -4.11
C SER A 83 5.80 8.26 -2.71
N ARG A 84 6.24 7.48 -1.73
CA ARG A 84 5.77 7.58 -0.34
C ARG A 84 6.63 8.58 0.42
N ASP A 85 6.04 9.74 0.76
CA ASP A 85 6.72 10.81 1.52
C ASP A 85 7.26 10.36 2.90
N SER A 86 6.76 9.25 3.44
CA SER A 86 7.12 8.74 4.77
C SER A 86 8.53 8.16 4.88
N TYR A 87 9.19 7.83 3.76
CA TYR A 87 10.51 7.17 3.77
C TYR A 87 11.63 8.01 3.15
N LYS A 88 11.34 9.27 2.80
CA LYS A 88 12.35 10.18 2.25
C LYS A 88 13.31 10.58 3.36
N ILE A 89 14.56 10.14 3.26
CA ILE A 89 15.63 10.60 4.14
C ILE A 89 15.90 12.06 3.78
N VAL A 90 15.38 12.97 4.60
CA VAL A 90 15.69 14.40 4.52
C VAL A 90 16.78 14.67 5.54
N ALA A 91 17.91 15.21 5.09
CA ALA A 91 18.93 15.73 5.99
C ALA A 91 18.27 16.81 6.85
N GLN A 92 18.19 16.56 8.16
CA GLN A 92 17.78 17.58 9.10
C GLN A 92 18.96 18.52 9.25
N ASP A 93 18.75 19.81 9.04
CA ASP A 93 19.72 20.87 9.33
C ASP A 93 19.81 21.03 10.85
N LYS A 94 20.35 20.01 11.53
CA LYS A 94 20.70 20.10 12.93
C LYS A 94 22.06 20.78 12.97
N GLY A 95 22.01 22.08 13.26
CA GLY A 95 23.17 22.86 13.65
C GLY A 95 23.99 22.11 14.68
N ASP A 96 25.30 22.30 14.58
CA ASP A 96 26.35 21.68 15.38
C ASP A 96 25.95 21.52 16.84
N ASP A 97 25.69 20.28 17.24
CA ASP A 97 25.81 19.73 18.61
C ASP A 97 25.46 18.23 18.53
N ILE A 98 26.25 17.47 17.75
CA ILE A 98 26.28 16.02 17.87
C ILE A 98 27.29 15.74 18.99
N GLU A 99 26.80 15.65 20.22
CA GLU A 99 27.59 15.12 21.33
C GLU A 99 27.92 13.67 20.97
N VAL A 100 29.20 13.40 20.69
CA VAL A 100 29.68 12.05 20.36
C VAL A 100 29.60 11.24 21.65
N VAL A 101 28.51 10.51 21.82
CA VAL A 101 28.35 9.54 22.90
C VAL A 101 29.36 8.41 22.65
N THR A 102 30.45 8.40 23.44
CA THR A 102 31.51 7.38 23.36
C THR A 102 31.19 6.12 24.15
N GLU A 103 30.07 6.09 24.86
CA GLU A 103 29.52 4.88 25.48
C GLU A 103 28.57 4.21 24.50
N ALA A 104 28.78 2.92 24.25
CA ALA A 104 27.76 2.13 23.60
C ALA A 104 26.55 2.11 24.54
N GLU A 105 25.51 2.86 24.20
CA GLU A 105 24.16 2.62 24.71
C GLU A 105 23.75 1.23 24.21
N LEU A 106 24.19 0.21 24.94
CA LEU A 106 23.50 -1.07 24.94
C LEU A 106 22.15 -0.74 25.54
N ALA A 107 21.14 -0.56 24.68
CA ALA A 107 19.77 -0.64 25.12
C ALA A 107 19.65 -2.00 25.82
N GLU A 108 19.75 -1.99 27.15
CA GLU A 108 19.38 -3.12 27.97
C GLU A 108 17.89 -3.29 27.70
N GLU A 109 17.57 -4.16 26.73
CA GLU A 109 16.25 -4.74 26.64
C GLU A 109 16.04 -5.36 28.02
N ASP A 110 15.16 -4.73 28.81
CA ASP A 110 14.80 -5.14 30.16
C ASP A 110 14.00 -6.44 30.02
N ASP A 111 14.72 -7.50 29.66
CA ASP A 111 14.18 -8.84 29.46
C ASP A 111 13.57 -9.26 30.79
N LEU A 112 12.27 -9.56 30.77
CA LEU A 112 11.59 -10.09 31.93
C LEU A 112 12.21 -11.45 32.29
N VAL A 113 13.08 -11.46 33.29
CA VAL A 113 13.85 -12.65 33.70
C VAL A 113 13.38 -13.10 35.09
N SER A 114 12.76 -14.29 35.16
CA SER A 114 12.34 -14.92 36.42
C SER A 114 12.62 -16.42 36.41
N GLU A 115 12.74 -17.02 37.61
CA GLU A 115 12.96 -18.46 37.77
C GLU A 115 11.78 -19.26 37.20
N GLU A 116 10.55 -18.84 37.51
CA GLU A 116 9.33 -19.49 37.02
C GLU A 116 9.27 -19.50 35.49
N LEU A 117 9.70 -18.41 34.84
CA LEU A 117 9.78 -18.34 33.39
C LEU A 117 10.80 -19.31 32.82
N ALA A 118 11.97 -19.44 33.45
CA ALA A 118 12.97 -20.43 33.06
C ALA A 118 12.42 -21.86 33.17
N GLU A 119 11.64 -22.17 34.22
CA GLU A 119 10.97 -23.46 34.35
C GLU A 119 9.89 -23.71 33.28
N ILE A 120 9.16 -22.68 32.86
CA ILE A 120 8.21 -22.76 31.75
C ILE A 120 8.95 -23.10 30.45
N TYR A 121 10.08 -22.46 30.16
CA TYR A 121 10.89 -22.77 28.97
C TYR A 121 11.38 -24.21 28.95
N LEU A 122 11.78 -24.77 30.11
CA LEU A 122 12.12 -26.20 30.21
C LEU A 122 10.94 -27.12 29.90
N LYS A 123 9.74 -26.80 30.42
CA LYS A 123 8.52 -27.58 30.12
C LYS A 123 8.16 -27.54 28.65
N GLN A 124 8.50 -26.45 27.95
CA GLN A 124 8.31 -26.29 26.52
C GLN A 124 9.43 -26.93 25.67
N GLY A 125 10.49 -27.44 26.30
CA GLY A 125 11.65 -28.01 25.61
C GLY A 125 12.63 -26.97 25.05
N LEU A 126 12.47 -25.69 25.41
CA LEU A 126 13.33 -24.58 24.99
C LEU A 126 14.56 -24.49 25.92
N ASN A 127 15.42 -25.50 25.85
CA ASN A 127 16.53 -25.65 26.81
C ASN A 127 17.59 -24.55 26.70
N GLU A 128 17.91 -24.09 25.49
CA GLU A 128 18.89 -23.01 25.30
C GLU A 128 18.39 -21.67 25.89
N LEU A 129 17.10 -21.36 25.70
CA LEU A 129 16.51 -20.15 26.26
C LEU A 129 16.44 -20.25 27.80
N ALA A 130 16.09 -21.41 28.35
CA ALA A 130 16.12 -21.62 29.80
C ALA A 130 17.53 -21.45 30.38
N LYS A 131 18.56 -21.97 29.70
CA LYS A 131 19.97 -21.80 30.08
C LYS A 131 20.37 -20.32 30.10
N GLU A 132 19.97 -19.56 29.08
CA GLU A 132 20.23 -18.13 29.01
C GLU A 132 19.55 -17.38 30.16
N THR A 133 18.30 -17.69 30.46
CA THR A 133 17.56 -17.09 31.59
C THR A 133 18.24 -17.40 32.94
N TYR A 134 18.68 -18.64 33.19
CA TYR A 134 19.42 -18.98 34.41
C TYR A 134 20.78 -18.29 34.50
N ARG A 135 21.45 -18.09 33.36
CA ARG A 135 22.69 -17.32 33.29
C ARG A 135 22.46 -15.85 33.65
N LYS A 136 21.42 -15.23 33.08
CA LYS A 136 20.99 -13.86 33.43
C LYS A 136 20.66 -13.77 34.93
N LEU A 137 19.85 -14.68 35.46
CA LEU A 137 19.50 -14.73 36.90
C LEU A 137 20.73 -14.81 37.82
N SER A 138 21.76 -15.55 37.42
CA SER A 138 23.02 -15.67 38.17
C SER A 138 23.78 -14.36 38.25
N LEU A 139 23.74 -13.56 37.18
CA LEU A 139 24.38 -12.24 37.12
C LEU A 139 23.59 -11.20 37.94
N LEU A 140 22.25 -11.24 37.86
CA LEU A 140 21.39 -10.33 38.63
C LEU A 140 21.40 -10.64 40.13
N ASN A 141 21.56 -11.92 40.52
CA ASN A 141 21.44 -12.37 41.90
C ASN A 141 22.68 -13.17 42.34
N PRO A 142 23.82 -12.52 42.63
CA PRO A 142 25.07 -13.21 42.93
C PRO A 142 24.98 -14.12 44.17
N GLU A 143 24.13 -13.78 45.15
CA GLU A 143 23.90 -14.60 46.36
C GLU A 143 23.31 -15.99 46.05
N LYS A 144 22.53 -16.10 44.97
CA LYS A 144 21.90 -17.34 44.52
C LYS A 144 22.60 -17.97 43.31
N SER A 145 23.76 -17.45 42.92
CA SER A 145 24.49 -17.89 41.71
C SER A 145 24.78 -19.39 41.72
N VAL A 146 25.18 -19.97 42.86
CA VAL A 146 25.44 -21.42 42.99
C VAL A 146 24.19 -22.25 42.70
N TYR A 147 23.03 -21.83 43.23
CA TYR A 147 21.75 -22.51 43.00
C TYR A 147 21.36 -22.50 41.51
N PHE A 148 21.55 -21.38 40.82
CA PHE A 148 21.25 -21.28 39.39
C PHE A 148 22.26 -22.05 38.53
N ALA A 149 23.53 -22.13 38.94
CA ALA A 149 24.53 -22.97 38.29
C ALA A 149 24.17 -24.46 38.37
N GLU A 150 23.70 -24.94 39.53
CA GLU A 150 23.22 -26.32 39.67
C GLU A 150 21.99 -26.61 38.78
N ARG A 151 21.09 -25.64 38.61
CA ARG A 151 19.95 -25.75 37.68
C ARG A 151 20.45 -25.82 36.23
N PHE A 152 21.46 -25.04 35.88
CA PHE A 152 22.10 -25.07 34.56
C PHE A 152 22.70 -26.46 34.24
N GLU A 153 23.47 -27.03 35.16
CA GLU A 153 24.09 -28.36 34.99
C GLU A 153 23.06 -29.49 34.81
N LYS A 154 21.93 -29.42 35.52
CA LYS A 154 20.83 -30.38 35.35
C LYS A 154 20.23 -30.32 33.95
N ILE A 155 20.14 -29.13 33.35
CA ILE A 155 19.60 -28.95 31.99
C ILE A 155 20.58 -29.52 30.96
N GLU A 156 21.88 -29.27 31.09
CA GLU A 156 22.91 -29.87 30.22
C GLU A 156 22.89 -31.39 30.27
N SER A 157 22.83 -31.96 31.48
CA SER A 157 22.80 -33.41 31.68
C SER A 157 21.56 -34.09 31.07
N ASN A 158 20.42 -33.40 31.06
CA ASN A 158 19.18 -33.92 30.47
C ASN A 158 19.17 -33.84 28.94
N ASN A 159 19.93 -32.93 28.32
CA ASN A 159 20.04 -32.82 26.85
C ASN A 159 21.01 -33.83 26.22
N GLN A 160 21.88 -34.45 27.02
CA GLN A 160 22.87 -35.43 26.56
C GLN A 160 22.40 -36.89 26.66
N LYS A 161 21.13 -37.12 27.04
CA LYS A 161 20.50 -38.45 27.08
C LYS A 161 19.52 -38.63 25.92
#